data_AF-A0A542DRP6-F1
#
_entry.id   AF-A0A542DRP6-F1
#
_cell.length_a   1.000
_cell.length_b   1.000
_cell.length_c   1.000
_cell.angle_alpha   90.00
_cell.angle_beta   90.00
_cell.angle_gamma   90.00
#
_symmetry.space_group_name_H-M   'P 1'
#
loop_
_entity.id
_entity.type
_entity.pdbx_description
1 polymer ?
#
loop_
_entity_poly.entity_id
_entity_poly.type
_entity_poly.pdbx_seq_one_letter_code
_entity_poly.pdbx_strand_id
1 'polypeptide(L)'
;MSTYPDAIDFAADRERTLNSIAEPARRAKGAGHLRPDLVLDDLILILMANSGIRATPPAARLAASRRFAALAIQALQASPAASPLPPAARLARGIDTPTRLQRANRMNDRRSHRLARR
;
A
#
# COMPACT_ATOMS: atom_id res chain seq x y z
N MET A 1 16.63 -2.39 42.15
CA MET A 1 15.40 -2.99 41.58
C MET A 1 14.53 -1.86 41.09
N SER A 2 14.50 -1.60 39.78
CA SER A 2 13.60 -0.60 39.19
C SER A 2 12.31 -1.29 38.80
N THR A 3 11.26 -1.12 39.60
CA THR A 3 9.89 -1.53 39.26
C THR A 3 9.35 -0.52 38.25
N TYR A 4 9.13 -0.96 37.01
CA TYR A 4 8.55 -0.14 35.94
C TYR A 4 7.02 -0.07 36.14
N PRO A 5 6.44 1.04 36.64
CA PRO A 5 5.02 1.08 37.01
C PRO A 5 4.10 1.26 35.79
N ASP A 6 4.66 1.47 34.61
CA ASP A 6 3.96 1.72 33.35
C ASP A 6 4.17 0.61 32.32
N ALA A 7 4.34 -0.64 32.77
CA ALA A 7 4.01 -1.77 31.92
C ALA A 7 2.49 -1.77 31.75
N ILE A 8 1.98 -0.79 31.00
CA ILE A 8 0.70 -0.87 30.29
C ILE A 8 0.67 -2.28 29.78
N ASP A 9 -0.37 -3.02 30.15
CA ASP A 9 -0.51 -4.43 29.85
C ASP A 9 -0.58 -4.61 28.33
N PHE A 10 0.58 -4.57 27.68
CA PHE A 10 0.75 -4.55 26.23
C PHE A 10 0.17 -5.83 25.63
N ALA A 11 0.12 -6.90 26.41
CA ALA A 11 -0.56 -8.14 26.05
C ALA A 11 -2.09 -7.93 26.02
N ALA A 12 -2.69 -7.37 27.08
CA ALA A 12 -4.13 -7.10 27.12
C ALA A 12 -4.57 -6.03 26.10
N ASP A 13 -3.78 -4.98 25.87
CA ASP A 13 -4.09 -3.95 24.88
C ASP A 13 -3.96 -4.47 23.44
N ARG A 14 -2.95 -5.32 23.19
CA ARG A 14 -2.80 -6.05 21.92
C ARG A 14 -3.95 -7.02 21.72
N GLU A 15 -4.35 -7.78 22.72
CA GLU A 15 -5.49 -8.70 22.65
C GLU A 15 -6.80 -7.96 22.38
N ARG A 16 -7.04 -6.84 23.08
CA ARG A 16 -8.20 -5.97 22.83
C ARG A 16 -8.21 -5.40 21.41
N THR A 17 -7.05 -4.97 20.92
CA THR A 17 -6.89 -4.45 19.55
C THR A 17 -7.10 -5.55 18.50
N LEU A 18 -6.59 -6.76 18.74
CA LEU A 18 -6.82 -7.90 17.84
C LEU A 18 -8.29 -8.32 17.85
N ASN A 19 -8.95 -8.33 19.01
CA ASN A 19 -10.36 -8.66 19.14
C ASN A 19 -11.28 -7.63 18.46
N SER A 20 -10.92 -6.33 18.53
CA SER A 20 -11.69 -5.26 17.87
C SER A 20 -11.62 -5.33 16.34
N ILE A 21 -10.58 -5.96 15.78
CA ILE A 21 -10.41 -6.22 14.35
C ILE A 21 -11.03 -7.57 13.94
N ALA A 22 -10.87 -8.59 14.79
CA ALA A 22 -11.35 -9.94 14.52
C ALA A 22 -12.88 -10.01 14.40
N GLU A 23 -13.61 -9.29 15.25
CA GLU A 23 -15.07 -9.27 15.23
C GLU A 23 -15.67 -8.74 13.91
N PRO A 24 -15.29 -7.55 13.43
CA PRO A 24 -15.70 -7.08 12.10
C PRO A 24 -15.30 -8.02 10.97
N ALA A 25 -14.07 -8.58 11.01
CA ALA A 25 -13.59 -9.50 9.98
C ALA A 25 -14.43 -10.78 9.94
N ARG A 26 -14.75 -11.37 11.10
CA ARG A 26 -15.63 -12.54 11.21
C ARG A 26 -17.01 -12.26 10.64
N ARG A 27 -17.64 -11.14 10.99
CA ARG A 27 -18.97 -10.76 10.47
C ARG A 27 -18.96 -10.56 8.96
N ALA A 28 -17.96 -9.84 8.44
CA ALA A 28 -17.84 -9.59 7.00
C ALA A 28 -17.56 -10.88 6.20
N LYS A 29 -16.80 -11.82 6.78
CA LYS A 29 -16.59 -13.15 6.20
C LYS A 29 -17.87 -13.99 6.22
N GLY A 30 -18.61 -13.98 7.35
CA GLY A 30 -19.90 -14.66 7.47
C GLY A 30 -20.98 -14.12 6.52
N ALA A 31 -20.94 -12.83 6.19
CA ALA A 31 -21.80 -12.19 5.19
C ALA A 31 -21.34 -12.39 3.73
N GLY A 32 -20.24 -13.11 3.49
CA GLY A 32 -19.69 -13.33 2.15
C GLY A 32 -19.04 -12.10 1.50
N HIS A 33 -18.75 -11.05 2.28
CA HIS A 33 -18.10 -9.84 1.77
C HIS A 33 -16.58 -9.98 1.66
N LEU A 34 -15.96 -10.85 2.47
CA LEU A 34 -14.52 -11.10 2.44
C LEU A 34 -14.19 -12.43 1.76
N ARG A 35 -13.01 -12.50 1.14
CA ARG A 35 -12.52 -13.73 0.54
C ARG A 35 -12.51 -14.89 1.55
N PRO A 36 -12.85 -16.12 1.12
CA PRO A 36 -12.92 -17.27 2.02
C PRO A 36 -11.56 -17.69 2.58
N ASP A 37 -10.47 -17.41 1.86
CA ASP A 37 -9.09 -17.76 2.21
C ASP A 37 -8.41 -16.74 3.13
N LEU A 38 -9.05 -15.60 3.44
CA LEU A 38 -8.49 -14.58 4.32
C LEU A 38 -8.30 -15.10 5.76
N VAL A 39 -7.09 -14.90 6.29
CA VAL A 39 -6.74 -15.18 7.70
C VAL A 39 -6.36 -13.91 8.47
N LEU A 40 -6.30 -14.00 9.81
CA LEU A 40 -5.97 -12.85 10.67
C LEU A 40 -4.56 -12.31 10.41
N ASP A 41 -3.60 -13.18 10.11
CA ASP A 41 -2.21 -12.79 9.83
C ASP A 41 -2.10 -11.90 8.59
N ASP A 42 -2.98 -12.07 7.60
CA ASP A 42 -3.05 -11.21 6.41
C ASP A 42 -3.46 -9.78 6.80
N LEU A 43 -4.40 -9.64 7.74
CA LEU A 43 -4.81 -8.32 8.26
C LEU A 43 -3.66 -7.65 9.01
N ILE A 44 -2.90 -8.42 9.80
CA ILE A 44 -1.71 -7.92 10.49
C ILE A 44 -0.67 -7.46 9.46
N LEU A 45 -0.43 -8.25 8.40
CA LEU A 45 0.50 -7.91 7.33
C LEU A 45 0.12 -6.62 6.60
N ILE A 46 -1.16 -6.43 6.29
CA ILE A 46 -1.68 -5.21 5.67
C ILE A 46 -1.49 -4.00 6.59
N LEU A 47 -1.75 -4.15 7.89
CA LEU A 47 -1.55 -3.07 8.87
C LEU A 47 -0.07 -2.71 9.01
N MET A 48 0.83 -3.70 9.06
CA MET A 48 2.28 -3.47 9.06
C MET A 48 2.73 -2.72 7.80
N ALA A 49 2.25 -3.13 6.62
CA ALA A 49 2.57 -2.46 5.36
C ALA A 49 2.10 -0.99 5.35
N ASN A 50 0.88 -0.72 5.85
CA ASN A 50 0.38 0.65 5.99
C ASN A 50 1.22 1.50 6.96
N SER A 51 1.58 0.92 8.11
CA SER A 51 2.44 1.58 9.11
C SER A 51 3.85 1.87 8.58
N GLY A 52 4.33 1.06 7.63
CA GLY A 52 5.60 1.25 6.94
C GLY A 52 5.62 2.38 5.90
N ILE A 53 4.49 3.04 5.61
CA ILE A 53 4.42 4.10 4.60
C ILE A 53 5.27 5.31 5.03
N ARG A 54 6.39 5.50 4.33
CA ARG A 54 7.30 6.64 4.50
C ARG A 54 7.13 7.60 3.33
N ALA A 55 6.38 8.68 3.54
CA ALA A 55 6.27 9.79 2.59
C ALA A 55 6.41 11.15 3.31
N THR A 56 6.87 12.14 2.56
CA THR A 56 7.01 13.55 2.99
C THR A 56 6.42 14.45 1.91
N PRO A 57 5.65 15.50 2.27
CA PRO A 57 5.30 15.95 3.63
C PRO A 57 4.27 15.03 4.34
N PRO A 58 3.96 15.23 5.64
CA PRO A 58 2.99 14.40 6.38
C PRO A 58 1.63 14.21 5.68
N ALA A 59 1.17 15.24 4.95
CA ALA A 59 -0.05 15.15 4.15
C ALA A 59 0.02 14.08 3.05
N ALA A 60 1.19 13.88 2.42
CA ALA A 60 1.39 12.84 1.42
C ALA A 60 1.37 11.44 2.06
N ARG A 61 1.89 11.30 3.28
CA ARG A 61 1.81 10.04 4.05
C ARG A 61 0.37 9.67 4.38
N LEU A 62 -0.42 10.64 4.84
CA LEU A 62 -1.84 10.43 5.10
C LEU A 62 -2.61 10.06 3.82
N ALA A 63 -2.34 10.76 2.71
CA ALA A 63 -2.96 10.44 1.42
C ALA A 63 -2.58 9.03 0.93
N ALA A 64 -1.31 8.64 1.07
CA ALA A 64 -0.84 7.31 0.72
C ALA A 64 -1.47 6.22 1.59
N SER A 65 -1.58 6.44 2.90
CA SER A 65 -2.25 5.52 3.81
C SER A 65 -3.73 5.32 3.46
N ARG A 66 -4.46 6.40 3.19
CA ARG A 66 -5.88 6.33 2.76
C ARG A 66 -6.04 5.56 1.45
N ARG A 67 -5.19 5.85 0.46
CA ARG A 67 -5.19 5.15 -0.83
C ARG A 67 -4.84 3.67 -0.66
N PHE A 68 -3.85 3.34 0.17
CA PHE A 68 -3.45 1.98 0.47
C PHE A 68 -4.57 1.19 1.17
N ALA A 69 -5.20 1.76 2.19
CA ALA A 69 -6.31 1.13 2.89
C ALA A 69 -7.48 0.82 1.94
N ALA A 70 -7.82 1.74 1.02
CA ALA A 70 -8.86 1.50 0.03
C ALA A 70 -8.51 0.37 -0.94
N LEU A 71 -7.25 0.30 -1.40
CA LEU A 71 -6.76 -0.79 -2.25
C LEU A 71 -6.77 -2.14 -1.50
N ALA A 72 -6.32 -2.16 -0.25
CA ALA A 72 -6.33 -3.35 0.58
C ALA A 72 -7.75 -3.85 0.81
N ILE A 73 -8.69 -2.97 1.17
CA ILE A 73 -10.11 -3.34 1.35
C ILE A 73 -10.70 -3.94 0.07
N GLN A 74 -10.40 -3.38 -1.10
CA GLN A 74 -10.85 -3.96 -2.38
C GLN A 74 -10.25 -5.33 -2.64
N ALA A 75 -8.96 -5.53 -2.31
CA ALA A 75 -8.28 -6.81 -2.48
C ALA A 75 -8.79 -7.92 -1.53
N LEU A 76 -9.35 -7.53 -0.38
CA LEU A 76 -9.92 -8.44 0.61
C LEU A 76 -11.36 -8.86 0.29
N GLN A 77 -12.04 -8.18 -0.62
CA GLN A 77 -13.44 -8.49 -0.96
C GLN A 77 -13.55 -9.81 -1.75
N ALA A 78 -14.58 -10.61 -1.44
CA ALA A 78 -14.87 -11.85 -2.17
C ALA A 78 -15.23 -11.61 -3.64
N SER A 79 -15.93 -10.51 -3.90
CA SER A 79 -16.25 -10.00 -5.24
C SER A 79 -15.87 -8.53 -5.29
N PRO A 80 -14.67 -8.18 -5.82
CA PRO A 80 -14.20 -6.80 -5.84
C PRO A 80 -15.10 -5.94 -6.72
N ALA A 81 -15.96 -5.14 -6.11
CA ALA A 81 -16.65 -4.08 -6.82
C ALA A 81 -15.67 -2.91 -7.04
N ALA A 82 -15.62 -2.35 -8.24
CA ALA A 82 -14.83 -1.16 -8.56
C ALA A 82 -15.42 0.07 -7.85
N SER A 83 -15.17 0.18 -6.55
CA SER A 83 -15.52 1.36 -5.75
C SER A 83 -14.50 2.48 -6.03
N PRO A 84 -14.93 3.76 -6.08
CA PRO A 84 -14.01 4.88 -6.27
C PRO A 84 -12.89 4.89 -5.23
N LEU A 85 -11.64 4.90 -5.71
CA LEU A 85 -10.47 4.98 -4.83
C LEU A 85 -10.14 6.45 -4.50
N PRO A 86 -9.63 6.76 -3.28
CA PRO A 86 -9.15 8.10 -2.92
C PRO A 86 -8.09 8.61 -3.90
N PRO A 87 -7.90 9.93 -4.10
CA PRO A 87 -6.91 10.43 -5.05
C PRO A 87 -5.50 9.85 -4.87
N ALA A 88 -4.76 9.67 -5.96
CA ALA A 88 -3.40 9.12 -5.92
C ALA A 88 -2.46 10.05 -5.13
N ALA A 89 -1.66 9.46 -4.23
CA ALA A 89 -0.72 10.19 -3.37
C ALA A 89 0.53 10.74 -4.09
N ARG A 90 0.65 10.55 -5.42
CA ARG A 90 1.74 11.04 -6.29
C ARG A 90 3.15 10.76 -5.73
N LEU A 91 3.38 9.53 -5.28
CA LEU A 91 4.66 9.09 -4.71
C LEU A 91 5.77 8.96 -5.76
N ALA A 92 5.41 8.75 -7.02
CA ALA A 92 6.32 8.50 -8.13
C ALA A 92 6.95 9.76 -8.76
N ARG A 93 6.94 10.91 -8.07
CA ARG A 93 7.51 12.18 -8.56
C ARG A 93 9.05 12.04 -8.68
N GLY A 94 9.49 11.41 -9.77
CA GLY A 94 10.87 11.00 -10.05
C GLY A 94 11.00 9.98 -11.18
N ILE A 95 9.95 9.22 -11.51
CA ILE A 95 9.98 8.18 -12.56
C ILE A 95 9.72 8.76 -13.97
N ASP A 96 9.18 9.98 -14.07
CA ASP A 96 8.70 10.56 -15.34
C ASP A 96 9.69 11.49 -16.06
N THR A 97 10.99 11.47 -15.75
CA THR A 97 11.95 12.20 -16.59
C THR A 97 12.57 11.24 -17.60
N PRO A 98 12.10 11.18 -18.88
CA PRO A 98 12.85 10.49 -19.91
C PRO A 98 14.22 11.16 -20.00
N THR A 99 15.21 10.45 -19.48
CA THR A 99 16.57 10.92 -19.28
C THR A 99 17.12 11.36 -20.64
N ARG A 100 17.83 12.49 -20.67
CA ARG A 100 18.49 13.10 -21.84
C ARG A 100 19.28 12.09 -22.71
N LEU A 101 19.67 10.95 -22.14
CA LEU A 101 20.29 9.80 -22.79
C LEU A 101 19.39 9.13 -23.85
N GLN A 102 18.08 9.09 -23.67
CA GLN A 102 17.14 8.51 -24.64
C GLN A 102 16.98 9.38 -25.90
N ARG A 103 17.15 10.70 -25.75
CA ARG A 103 17.23 11.64 -26.90
C ARG A 103 18.54 11.49 -27.67
N ALA A 104 19.66 11.27 -26.98
CA ALA A 104 20.95 11.01 -27.63
C ALA A 104 20.94 9.69 -28.40
N ASN A 105 20.36 8.63 -27.83
CA ASN A 105 20.29 7.31 -28.47
C ASN A 105 19.42 7.32 -29.73
N ARG A 106 18.25 7.99 -29.71
CA ARG A 106 17.41 8.17 -30.91
C ARG A 106 18.10 8.95 -32.04
N MET A 107 19.05 9.81 -31.69
CA MET A 107 19.79 10.62 -32.67
C MET A 107 20.94 9.83 -33.28
N ASN A 108 21.50 8.86 -32.55
CA ASN A 108 22.51 7.93 -33.05
C ASN A 108 21.90 6.92 -34.04
N ASP A 109 20.75 6.32 -33.72
CA ASP A 109 20.04 5.39 -34.63
C ASP A 109 19.68 6.02 -35.98
N ARG A 110 19.27 7.30 -35.98
CA ARG A 110 18.95 8.03 -37.22
C ARG A 110 20.18 8.33 -38.07
N ARG A 111 21.36 8.45 -37.46
CA ARG A 111 22.63 8.63 -38.20
C ARG A 111 23.13 7.30 -38.76
N SER A 112 23.00 6.21 -38.02
CA SER A 112 23.36 4.86 -38.47
C SER A 112 22.57 4.43 -39.70
N HIS A 113 21.26 4.69 -39.74
CA HIS A 113 20.42 4.40 -40.92
C HIS A 113 20.76 5.23 -42.16
N ARG A 114 21.38 6.41 -41.99
CA ARG A 114 21.77 7.29 -43.10
C ARG A 114 23.11 6.90 -43.71
N LEU A 115 23.96 6.22 -42.95
CA LEU A 115 25.28 5.74 -43.39
C LEU A 115 25.19 4.37 -44.09
N ALA A 116 24.17 3.56 -43.79
CA ALA A 116 23.95 2.26 -44.43
C ALA A 116 23.23 2.32 -45.80
N ARG A 117 23.03 3.52 -46.37
CA ARG A 117 22.36 3.73 -47.67
C ARG A 117 23.26 4.44 -48.70
N ARG A 118 24.58 4.41 -48.49
CA ARG A 118 25.58 4.89 -49.45
C ARG A 118 26.41 3.73 -49.98
#